data_AF-A0A975CDH1-F1
#
_entry.id   AF-A0A975CDH1-F1
#
_cell.length_a   1.000
_cell.length_b   1.000
_cell.length_c   1.000
_cell.angle_alpha   90.00
_cell.angle_beta   90.00
_cell.angle_gamma   90.00
#
_symmetry.space_group_name_H-M   'P 1'
#
loop_
_entity.id
_entity.type
_entity.pdbx_description
1 polymer ?
#
loop_
_entity_poly.entity_id
_entity_poly.type
_entity_poly.pdbx_seq_one_letter_code
_entity_poly.pdbx_strand_id
1 'polypeptide(L)' 'MNQSNDFPKGLSKPALRALAGSGYSSLKQLAEVTEKELAALHGMGPKGISLIKSALMETGCSFRSE' A
#
# COMPACT_ATOMS: atom_id res chain seq x y z
N MET A 1 -2.50 23.15 1.74
CA MET A 1 -1.72 21.90 1.89
C MET A 1 -2.54 20.75 1.34
N ASN A 2 -2.28 20.31 0.10
CA ASN A 2 -3.05 19.23 -0.52
C ASN A 2 -2.47 17.89 -0.05
N GLN A 3 -3.10 17.27 0.94
CA GLN A 3 -2.89 15.86 1.29
C GLN A 3 -3.49 15.01 0.17
N SER A 4 -2.73 14.90 -0.91
CA SER A 4 -3.07 14.09 -2.08
C SER A 4 -2.91 12.63 -1.67
N ASN A 5 -4.00 12.03 -1.19
CA ASN A 5 -4.29 10.60 -1.24
C ASN A 5 -3.04 9.73 -1.50
N ASP A 6 -2.28 9.43 -0.45
CA ASP A 6 -0.90 8.93 -0.55
C ASP A 6 -0.80 7.56 -1.25
N PHE A 7 -1.94 6.90 -1.50
CA PHE A 7 -2.00 5.61 -2.19
C PHE A 7 -2.12 5.73 -3.72
N PRO A 8 -1.55 4.77 -4.47
CA PRO A 8 -1.60 4.77 -5.93
C PRO A 8 -3.03 4.73 -6.46
N LYS A 9 -3.26 5.50 -7.53
CA LYS A 9 -4.51 5.45 -8.29
C LYS A 9 -4.67 4.04 -8.87
N GLY A 10 -5.86 3.46 -8.74
CA GLY A 10 -6.16 2.11 -9.23
C GLY A 10 -6.31 1.04 -8.15
N LEU A 11 -6.07 1.38 -6.87
CA LEU A 11 -6.49 0.54 -5.76
C LEU A 11 -8.01 0.38 -5.76
N SER A 12 -8.45 -0.86 -5.55
CA SER A 12 -9.87 -1.17 -5.45
C SER A 12 -10.42 -0.69 -4.10
N LYS A 13 -11.73 -0.39 -4.03
CA LYS A 13 -12.39 0.02 -2.79
C LYS A 13 -12.12 -0.93 -1.60
N PRO A 14 -12.07 -2.27 -1.75
CA PRO A 14 -11.70 -3.18 -0.66
C PRO A 14 -10.26 -2.98 -0.18
N ALA A 15 -9.30 -2.81 -1.09
CA ALA A 15 -7.90 -2.58 -0.73
C ALA A 15 -7.72 -1.30 0.08
N LEU A 16 -8.37 -0.20 -0.33
CA LEU A 16 -8.38 1.06 0.43
C LEU A 16 -9.00 0.90 1.82
N ARG A 17 -10.11 0.15 1.93
CA ARG A 17 -10.74 -0.15 3.23
C ARG A 17 -9.85 -1.03 4.10
N ALA A 18 -9.13 -1.99 3.52
CA ALA A 18 -8.21 -2.86 4.24
C ALA A 18 -7.03 -2.07 4.82
N LEU A 19 -6.46 -1.17 4.01
CA LEU A 19 -5.40 -0.26 4.43
C LEU A 19 -5.86 0.64 5.58
N ALA A 20 -6.97 1.34 5.39
CA ALA A 20 -7.53 2.23 6.41
C ALA A 20 -7.92 1.47 7.69
N GLY A 21 -8.52 0.28 7.55
CA GLY A 21 -8.89 -0.59 8.67
C GLY A 21 -7.68 -1.17 9.43
N SER A 22 -6.53 -1.25 8.77
CA SER A 22 -5.26 -1.68 9.37
C SER A 22 -4.43 -0.50 9.90
N GLY A 23 -4.94 0.74 9.82
CA GLY A 23 -4.26 1.94 10.27
C GLY A 23 -3.21 2.49 9.31
N TYR A 24 -3.14 1.98 8.08
CA TYR A 24 -2.28 2.53 7.04
C TYR A 24 -2.96 3.69 6.33
N SER A 25 -2.36 4.86 6.41
CA SER A 25 -2.79 6.08 5.70
C SER A 25 -1.78 6.58 4.67
N SER A 26 -0.58 5.98 4.61
CA SER A 26 0.51 6.46 3.74
C SER A 26 1.39 5.32 3.21
N LEU A 27 1.95 5.49 2.00
CA LEU A 27 2.96 4.62 1.39
C LEU A 27 4.18 4.45 2.28
N LYS A 28 4.57 5.50 3.01
CA LYS A 28 5.71 5.40 3.93
C LYS A 28 5.50 4.34 5.01
N GLN A 29 4.29 4.20 5.56
CA GLN A 29 3.97 3.13 6.51
C GLN A 29 3.97 1.77 5.80
N LEU A 30 3.59 1.74 4.52
CA LEU A 30 3.66 0.51 3.72
C LEU A 30 5.09 0.07 3.41
N ALA A 31 6.07 0.99 3.43
CA ALA A 31 7.48 0.64 3.32
C ALA A 31 8.02 -0.06 4.58
N GLU A 32 7.37 0.11 5.74
CA GLU A 32 7.77 -0.50 7.01
C GLU A 32 7.26 -1.94 7.18
N VAL A 33 6.33 -2.36 6.31
CA VAL A 33 5.75 -3.71 6.31
C VAL A 33 6.26 -4.53 5.15
N THR A 34 6.12 -5.85 5.27
CA THR A 34 6.49 -6.81 4.22
C THR A 34 5.38 -6.96 3.18
N GLU A 35 5.76 -7.40 1.97
CA GLU A 35 4.79 -7.72 0.91
C GLU A 35 3.77 -8.78 1.36
N LYS A 36 4.19 -9.73 2.21
CA LYS A 36 3.32 -10.79 2.75
C LYS A 36 2.31 -10.26 3.76
N GLU A 37 2.71 -9.38 4.67
CA GLU A 37 1.78 -8.75 5.61
C GLU A 37 0.73 -7.93 4.87
N LEU A 38 1.16 -7.20 3.83
CA LEU A 38 0.24 -6.46 2.98
C LEU A 38 -0.70 -7.39 2.21
N ALA A 39 -0.19 -8.51 1.68
CA ALA A 39 -0.99 -9.53 0.99
C ALA A 39 -2.00 -10.23 1.90
N ALA A 40 -1.72 -10.30 3.20
CA ALA A 40 -2.63 -10.89 4.19
C ALA A 40 -3.85 -9.98 4.48
N LEU A 41 -3.81 -8.70 4.09
CA LEU A 41 -4.93 -7.79 4.30
C LEU A 41 -6.13 -8.17 3.43
N HIS A 42 -7.31 -8.27 4.05
CA HIS A 42 -8.53 -8.67 3.38
C HIS A 42 -8.93 -7.65 2.29
N GLY A 43 -8.76 -8.01 1.02
CA GLY A 43 -9.02 -7.13 -0.12
C GLY A 43 -7.75 -6.61 -0.82
N MET A 44 -6.56 -6.97 -0.34
CA MET A 44 -5.30 -6.77 -1.06
C MET A 44 -5.05 -7.91 -2.05
N GLY A 45 -5.61 -7.77 -3.24
CA GLY A 45 -5.29 -8.66 -4.36
C GLY A 45 -3.90 -8.40 -4.95
N PRO A 46 -3.39 -9.31 -5.80
CA PRO A 46 -2.07 -9.18 -6.44
C PRO A 46 -1.90 -7.87 -7.20
N LYS A 47 -2.98 -7.36 -7.81
CA LYS A 47 -2.98 -6.05 -8.48
C LYS A 47 -2.74 -4.88 -7.50
N GLY A 48 -3.30 -4.94 -6.30
CA GLY A 48 -3.12 -3.91 -5.28
C GLY A 48 -1.69 -3.86 -4.77
N ILE A 49 -1.11 -5.04 -4.53
CA ILE A 49 0.29 -5.20 -4.12
C ILE A 49 1.22 -4.63 -5.21
N SER A 50 1.03 -5.01 -6.47
CA SER A 50 1.86 -4.49 -7.57
C SER A 50 1.79 -2.97 -7.69
N LEU A 51 0.60 -2.36 -7.53
CA LEU A 51 0.46 -0.91 -7.56
C LEU A 51 1.22 -0.22 -6.43
N ILE A 52 1.12 -0.75 -5.21
CA ILE A 52 1.85 -0.22 -4.05
C ILE A 52 3.34 -0.39 -4.23
N LYS A 53 3.78 -1.56 -4.73
CA LYS A 53 5.18 -1.82 -5.05
C LYS A 53 5.73 -0.80 -6.04
N SER A 54 5.02 -0.55 -7.14
CA SER A 54 5.40 0.45 -8.13
C SER A 54 5.47 1.85 -7.50
N ALA A 55 4.47 2.24 -6.71
CA ALA A 55 4.45 3.55 -6.06
C ALA A 55 5.59 3.73 -5.04
N LEU A 56 5.92 2.67 -4.27
CA LEU A 56 7.08 2.67 -3.40
C LEU A 56 8.36 2.86 -4.22
N MET A 57 8.55 2.10 -5.30
CA MET A 57 9.72 2.22 -6.17
C MET A 57 9.85 3.61 -6.81
N GLU A 58 8.74 4.23 -7.21
CA GLU A 58 8.71 5.62 -7.73
C GLU A 58 9.21 6.64 -6.70
N THR A 59 9.01 6.35 -5.41
CA THR A 59 9.51 7.18 -4.30
C THR A 59 10.90 6.76 -3.80
N GLY A 60 11.55 5.80 -4.46
CA GLY A 60 12.84 5.24 -4.02
C GLY A 60 12.74 4.37 -2.77
N CYS A 61 11.53 4.00 -2.37
CA CYS A 61 11.26 3.09 -1.26
C CYS A 61 10.99 1.67 -1.79
N SER A 62 11.05 0.69 -0.90
CA SER A 62 10.61 -0.68 -1.16
C SER A 62 9.85 -1.19 0.05
N PHE A 63 9.12 -2.30 -0.12
CA PHE A 63 8.66 -3.05 1.05
C PHE A 63 9.85 -3.44 1.91
N ARG A 64 9.57 -3.64 3.19
CA ARG A 64 10.54 -4.24 4.09
C ARG A 64 10.89 -5.63 3.56
N SER A 65 12.18 -5.85 3.34
CA SER A 65 12.72 -7.18 3.10
C SER A 65 12.47 -8.02 4.36
N GLU A 66 11.83 -9.18 4.18
CA GLU A 66 11.58 -10.16 5.26
C GLU A 66 12.88 -10.61 5.93
#